data_AF-A0A0N1ETG7-F1
#
_entry.id   AF-A0A0N1ETG7-F1
#
_cell.length_a   1.000
_cell.length_b   1.000
_cell.length_c   1.000
_cell.angle_alpha   90.00
_cell.angle_beta   90.00
_cell.angle_gamma   90.00
#
_symmetry.space_group_name_H-M   'P 1'
#
loop_
_entity.id
_entity.type
_entity.pdbx_description
1 polymer ?
#
loop_
_entity_poly.entity_id
_entity_poly.type
_entity_poly.pdbx_seq_one_letter_code
_entity_poly.pdbx_strand_id
1 'polypeptide(L)'
;MSHEEFWFSLKLRVESTSQLWQAAALRCMSQSDVSYEEVDELIGPIDDPSIADCLMILALPERIPGCTRLDVSLQSAESVEPATGIGNANRHSTVGQA
;
A
#
# COMPACT_ATOMS: atom_id res chain seq x y z
N MET A 1 19.18 16.89 11.73
CA MET A 1 18.84 16.61 10.32
C MET A 1 17.35 16.80 10.19
N SER A 2 16.88 17.65 9.27
CA SER A 2 15.45 17.76 8.96
C SER A 2 15.03 16.50 8.19
N HIS A 3 14.05 15.77 8.71
CA HIS A 3 13.44 14.65 7.99
C HIS A 3 12.25 15.23 7.21
N GLU A 4 12.19 14.93 5.91
CA GLU A 4 11.07 15.32 5.05
C GLU A 4 10.18 14.10 4.82
N GLU A 5 8.87 14.29 4.97
CA GLU A 5 7.87 13.24 4.79
C GLU A 5 7.09 13.50 3.50
N PHE A 6 6.85 12.44 2.73
CA PHE A 6 6.15 12.50 1.46
C PHE A 6 5.06 11.44 1.42
N TRP A 7 3.92 11.78 0.81
CA TRP A 7 2.80 10.86 0.57
C TRP A 7 2.66 10.56 -0.92
N PHE A 8 2.45 9.29 -1.25
CA PHE A 8 2.12 8.84 -2.61
C PHE A 8 0.84 8.02 -2.56
N SER A 9 0.02 8.08 -3.62
CA SER A 9 -1.25 7.35 -3.70
C SER A 9 -1.36 6.60 -5.01
N LEU A 10 -1.80 5.34 -4.93
CA LEU A 10 -1.95 4.44 -6.06
C LEU A 10 -3.39 3.93 -6.12
N LYS A 11 -4.02 4.00 -7.29
CA LYS A 11 -5.35 3.43 -7.55
C LYS A 11 -5.21 2.31 -8.56
N LEU A 12 -5.75 1.14 -8.22
CA LEU A 12 -5.72 -0.05 -9.05
C LEU A 12 -7.13 -0.60 -9.24
N ARG A 13 -7.33 -1.29 -10.36
CA ARG A 13 -8.49 -2.14 -10.60
C ARG A 13 -7.97 -3.56 -10.77
N VAL A 14 -8.61 -4.51 -10.10
CA VAL A 14 -8.30 -5.93 -10.27
C VAL A 14 -9.10 -6.44 -11.45
N GLU A 15 -8.40 -6.79 -12.54
CA GLU A 15 -9.01 -7.33 -13.77
C GLU A 15 -9.11 -8.86 -13.73
N SER A 16 -8.26 -9.53 -12.95
CA SER A 16 -8.23 -10.98 -12.80
C SER A 16 -7.74 -11.37 -11.41
N THR A 17 -8.60 -12.02 -10.63
CA THR A 17 -8.29 -12.48 -9.27
C THR A 17 -7.27 -13.62 -9.28
N SER A 18 -7.36 -14.54 -10.24
CA SER A 18 -6.42 -15.66 -10.38
C SER A 18 -5.01 -15.21 -10.75
N GLN A 19 -4.85 -14.27 -11.68
CA GLN A 19 -3.54 -13.71 -12.01
C GLN A 19 -2.94 -12.92 -10.84
N LEU A 20 -3.79 -12.17 -10.11
CA LEU A 20 -3.37 -11.44 -8.93
C LEU A 20 -2.85 -12.39 -7.84
N TRP A 21 -3.61 -13.45 -7.54
CA TRP A 21 -3.21 -14.46 -6.57
C TRP A 21 -1.91 -15.16 -6.97
N GLN A 22 -1.77 -15.57 -8.23
CA GLN A 22 -0.56 -16.24 -8.71
C GLN A 22 0.67 -15.35 -8.58
N ALA A 23 0.55 -14.07 -8.92
CA ALA A 23 1.65 -13.12 -8.75
C ALA A 23 2.03 -12.95 -7.27
N ALA A 24 1.04 -12.85 -6.37
CA ALA A 24 1.29 -12.72 -4.94
C ALA A 24 1.96 -13.98 -4.37
N ALA A 25 1.46 -15.17 -4.71
CA ALA A 25 2.02 -16.46 -4.31
C ALA A 25 3.48 -16.61 -4.77
N LEU A 26 3.78 -16.29 -6.04
CA LEU A 26 5.15 -16.30 -6.58
C LEU A 26 6.08 -15.34 -5.82
N ARG A 27 5.55 -14.20 -5.35
CA ARG A 27 6.32 -13.24 -4.57
C ARG A 27 6.61 -13.74 -3.15
N CYS A 28 5.61 -14.34 -2.49
CA CYS A 28 5.80 -14.98 -1.18
C CYS A 28 6.89 -16.07 -1.25
N MET A 29 6.78 -16.97 -2.23
CA MET A 29 7.73 -18.07 -2.42
C MET A 29 9.13 -17.64 -2.87
N SER A 30 9.28 -16.48 -3.53
CA SER A 30 10.60 -16.00 -3.96
C SER A 30 11.37 -15.25 -2.88
N GLN A 31 10.66 -14.69 -1.89
CA GLN A 31 11.29 -13.94 -0.79
C GLN A 31 11.53 -14.78 0.46
N SER A 32 10.89 -15.94 0.58
CA SER A 32 10.92 -16.79 1.76
C SER A 32 10.63 -18.22 1.37
N ASP A 33 11.12 -19.19 2.14
CA ASP A 33 10.92 -20.63 1.91
C ASP A 33 9.53 -21.05 2.43
N VAL A 34 8.51 -20.33 1.97
CA VAL A 34 7.11 -20.47 2.40
C VAL A 34 6.45 -21.56 1.59
N SER A 35 5.81 -22.49 2.27
CA SER A 35 5.02 -23.56 1.65
C SER A 35 3.72 -23.04 1.04
N TYR A 36 3.10 -23.84 0.18
CA TYR A 36 1.83 -23.47 -0.45
C TYR A 36 0.68 -23.33 0.58
N GLU A 37 0.69 -24.16 1.63
CA GLU A 37 -0.30 -24.08 2.71
C GLU A 37 -0.20 -22.74 3.47
N GLU A 38 1.02 -22.29 3.77
CA GLU A 38 1.25 -20.98 4.37
C GLU A 38 0.88 -19.82 3.43
N VAL A 39 1.02 -19.99 2.11
CA VAL A 39 0.54 -19.01 1.13
C VAL A 39 -0.99 -18.92 1.16
N ASP A 40 -1.69 -20.07 1.16
CA ASP A 40 -3.15 -20.11 1.26
C ASP A 40 -3.66 -19.46 2.56
N GLU A 41 -2.96 -19.64 3.68
CA GLU A 41 -3.26 -18.96 4.94
C GLU A 41 -3.03 -17.44 4.87
N LEU A 42 -2.01 -16.99 4.12
CA LEU A 42 -1.61 -15.59 4.06
C LEU A 42 -2.47 -14.75 3.10
N ILE A 43 -2.79 -15.29 1.92
CA ILE A 43 -3.48 -14.55 0.86
C ILE A 43 -4.81 -15.18 0.45
N GLY A 44 -5.30 -16.15 1.22
CA GLY A 44 -6.50 -16.93 0.90
C GLY A 44 -6.23 -18.00 -0.17
N PRO A 45 -7.12 -18.99 -0.30
CA PRO A 45 -6.99 -20.03 -1.32
C PRO A 45 -7.18 -19.48 -2.74
N ILE A 46 -6.64 -20.18 -3.74
CA ILE A 46 -6.72 -19.73 -5.15
C ILE A 46 -8.16 -19.56 -5.68
N ASP A 47 -9.12 -20.34 -5.17
CA ASP A 47 -10.52 -20.27 -5.58
C ASP A 47 -11.29 -19.13 -4.89
N ASP A 48 -10.80 -18.63 -3.75
CA ASP A 48 -11.37 -17.51 -3.01
C ASP A 48 -10.26 -16.63 -2.40
N PRO A 49 -9.53 -15.89 -3.26
CA PRO A 49 -8.34 -15.17 -2.84
C PRO A 49 -8.68 -13.91 -2.04
N SER A 50 -7.92 -13.65 -0.98
CA SER A 50 -7.94 -12.35 -0.31
C SER A 50 -7.27 -11.30 -1.19
N ILE A 51 -8.09 -10.53 -1.89
CA ILE A 51 -7.63 -9.46 -2.79
C ILE A 51 -6.81 -8.40 -2.04
N ALA A 52 -7.21 -8.09 -0.81
CA ALA A 52 -6.51 -7.10 0.01
C ALA A 52 -5.09 -7.56 0.33
N ASP A 53 -4.93 -8.81 0.78
CA ASP A 53 -3.63 -9.35 1.14
C ASP A 53 -2.75 -9.56 -0.09
N CYS A 54 -3.31 -10.04 -1.21
CA CYS A 54 -2.60 -10.11 -2.48
C CYS A 54 -2.02 -8.74 -2.89
N LEU A 55 -2.82 -7.67 -2.78
CA LEU A 55 -2.37 -6.32 -3.10
C LEU A 55 -1.33 -5.80 -2.10
N MET A 56 -1.40 -6.17 -0.81
CA MET A 56 -0.36 -5.81 0.16
C MET A 56 0.99 -6.47 -0.14
N ILE A 57 0.98 -7.69 -0.67
CA ILE A 57 2.21 -8.36 -1.10
C ILE A 57 2.81 -7.70 -2.36
N LEU A 58 1.96 -7.26 -3.29
CA LEU A 58 2.38 -6.83 -4.63
C LEU A 58 2.56 -5.33 -4.81
N ALA A 59 1.68 -4.52 -4.23
CA ALA A 59 1.61 -3.08 -4.50
C ALA A 59 2.53 -2.26 -3.59
N LEU A 60 3.08 -2.87 -2.53
CA LEU A 60 4.00 -2.18 -1.65
C LEU A 60 5.41 -2.16 -2.26
N PRO A 61 6.01 -0.98 -2.44
CA PRO A 61 7.36 -0.90 -2.95
C PRO A 61 8.30 -1.64 -2.01
N GLU A 62 9.23 -2.41 -2.60
CA GLU A 62 10.38 -2.90 -1.87
C GLU A 62 11.13 -1.70 -1.27
N ARG A 63 11.69 -1.89 -0.07
CA ARG A 63 12.33 -0.84 0.73
C ARG A 63 13.07 0.16 -0.17
N ILE A 64 12.60 1.40 -0.20
CA ILE A 64 13.26 2.47 -0.95
C ILE A 64 14.54 2.85 -0.19
N PRO A 65 15.74 2.76 -0.79
CA PRO A 65 16.98 3.09 -0.10
C PRO A 65 16.97 4.51 0.47
N GLY A 66 17.37 4.65 1.74
CA GLY A 66 17.35 5.94 2.44
C GLY A 66 15.98 6.37 2.96
N CYS A 67 14.92 5.60 2.70
CA CYS A 67 13.58 5.85 3.20
C CYS A 67 13.17 4.80 4.25
N THR A 68 12.47 5.26 5.28
CA THR A 68 11.72 4.39 6.18
C THR A 68 10.26 4.47 5.77
N ARG A 69 9.61 3.33 5.54
CA ARG A 69 8.16 3.31 5.32
C ARG A 69 7.45 3.65 6.63
N LEU A 70 6.73 4.77 6.66
CA LEU A 70 6.04 5.25 7.86
C LEU A 70 4.60 4.71 7.95
N ASP A 71 3.84 4.78 6.85
CA ASP A 71 2.45 4.36 6.80
C ASP A 71 2.15 3.58 5.52
N VAL A 72 1.13 2.72 5.60
CA VAL A 72 0.53 2.03 4.45
C VAL A 72 -0.96 1.91 4.70
N SER A 73 -1.75 2.34 3.71
CA SER A 73 -3.20 2.17 3.72
C SER A 73 -3.68 1.54 2.41
N LEU A 74 -4.55 0.54 2.54
CA LEU A 74 -5.29 -0.04 1.43
C LEU A 74 -6.78 0.17 1.69
N GLN A 75 -7.47 0.78 0.73
CA GLN A 75 -8.91 1.04 0.82
C GLN A 75 -9.59 0.51 -0.44
N SER A 76 -10.76 -0.13 -0.27
CA SER A 76 -11.61 -0.48 -1.40
C SER A 76 -12.20 0.81 -2.01
N ALA A 77 -12.37 0.83 -3.34
CA ALA A 77 -12.88 2.02 -4.03
C ALA A 77 -14.29 2.44 -3.59
N GLU A 78 -15.08 1.51 -3.04
CA GLU A 78 -16.44 1.74 -2.54
C GLU A 78 -16.46 2.35 -1.14
N SER A 79 -15.40 2.16 -0.35
CA SER A 79 -15.26 2.73 1.00
C SER A 79 -14.54 4.07 1.01
N VAL A 80 -14.22 4.63 -0.16
CA VAL A 80 -13.66 5.98 -0.26
C VAL A 80 -14.79 6.98 -0.03
N GLU A 81 -15.07 7.28 1.24
CA GLU A 81 -15.53 8.62 1.56
C GLU A 81 -14.43 9.58 1.06
N PRO A 82 -14.74 10.53 0.17
CA PRO A 82 -13.72 11.44 -0.33
C PRO A 82 -13.13 12.15 0.87
N ALA A 83 -11.87 11.90 1.16
CA ALA A 83 -11.10 12.66 2.13
C ALA A 83 -11.12 14.12 1.66
N THR A 84 -12.08 14.89 2.18
CA THR A 84 -12.17 16.32 1.99
C THR A 84 -10.90 16.94 2.55
N GLY A 85 -10.01 17.33 1.65
CA GLY A 85 -8.99 18.35 1.84
C GLY A 85 -7.99 18.08 2.96
N ILE A 86 -6.83 17.53 2.59
CA ILE A 86 -5.59 17.95 3.24
C ILE A 86 -5.30 19.35 2.69
N GLY A 87 -6.00 20.34 3.28
CA GLY A 87 -5.86 21.74 2.93
C GLY A 87 -4.46 22.21 3.29
N ASN A 88 -3.75 22.70 2.28
CA ASN A 88 -2.65 23.65 2.43
C ASN A 88 -3.08 24.79 3.36
N ALA A 89 -2.70 24.73 4.65
CA ALA A 89 -2.70 25.90 5.52
C ALA A 89 -1.39 26.66 5.33
N ASN A 90 -1.24 27.25 4.16
CA ASN A 90 -0.32 28.36 3.96
C ASN A 90 -0.85 29.56 4.77
N ARG A 91 -0.34 29.77 5.99
CA ARG A 91 -0.54 31.04 6.71
C ARG A 91 0.66 31.94 6.45
N HIS A 92 0.57 32.68 5.36
CA HIS A 92 1.41 33.84 5.10
C HIS A 92 0.72 35.07 5.73
N SER A 93 1.31 35.66 6.77
CA SER A 93 1.31 37.14 6.96
C SER A 93 2.23 37.59 8.09
N THR A 94 3.32 38.18 7.61
CA THR A 94 4.22 39.24 8.09
C THR A 94 3.63 40.29 9.06
N VAL A 95 4.54 40.85 9.87
CA VAL A 95 4.59 42.21 10.50
C VAL A 95 4.48 42.25 12.04
N GLY A 96 5.56 42.70 12.68
CA GLY A 96 5.56 43.24 14.04
C GLY A 96 6.92 43.22 14.72
N GLN A 97 7.82 44.13 14.35
CA GLN A 97 9.00 44.49 15.13
C GLN A 97 8.59 45.08 16.49
N ALA A 98 9.32 44.72 17.55
CA ALA A 98 9.78 45.63 18.61
C ALA A 98 10.97 44.98 19.32
#